data_AF-A0A6H1KPL4-F1
#
_entry.id   AF-A0A6H1KPL4-F1
#
_cell.length_a   1.000
_cell.length_b   1.000
_cell.length_c   1.000
_cell.angle_alpha   90.00
_cell.angle_beta   90.00
_cell.angle_gamma   90.00
#
_symmetry.space_group_name_H-M   'P 1'
#
loop_
_entity.id
_entity.type
_entity.pdbx_description
1 polymer ?
#
loop_
_entity_poly.entity_id
_entity_poly.type
_entity_poly.pdbx_seq_one_letter_code
_entity_poly.pdbx_strand_id
1 'polypeptide(L)'
;MTTIGTTLRRRARAAITLAAAAALVGLLPTSSQANVNRYTVQPNSPKPTGCNNSGTIPAGTWIQNKVCGYWVGTAMASSSFDVHQTAASNYHYGRSLGGNNICGWIPPGALGSSPTASVAESCSDATKDNISHRRTIGYNFNAAAHAATDGTAITVNPACTAYYNYYTTSAYSDGSLRDVAGNPGSTVMYRFTTNGSNPAIVVRDSAIGWIFLSRSCVTDWNGITFYNDND
;
A
#
# COMPACT_ATOMS: atom_id res chain seq x y z
N MET A 1 79.25 -34.52 6.84
CA MET A 1 80.02 -34.80 8.07
C MET A 1 79.27 -34.14 9.22
N THR A 2 78.82 -34.95 10.16
CA THR A 2 77.94 -34.61 11.29
C THR A 2 78.72 -33.91 12.40
N THR A 3 78.19 -32.82 12.98
CA THR A 3 78.46 -32.52 14.40
C THR A 3 77.30 -31.73 15.01
N ILE A 4 76.65 -32.36 15.99
CA ILE A 4 75.68 -31.81 16.92
C ILE A 4 76.46 -31.15 18.06
N GLY A 5 76.08 -29.95 18.48
CA GLY A 5 76.68 -29.24 19.61
C GLY A 5 75.67 -28.37 20.34
N THR A 6 75.04 -28.94 21.36
CA THR A 6 74.15 -28.32 22.36
C THR A 6 74.84 -27.26 23.21
N THR A 7 74.17 -26.15 23.54
CA THR A 7 74.12 -25.66 24.94
C THR A 7 72.96 -24.69 25.20
N LEU A 8 72.04 -25.10 26.09
CA LEU A 8 71.09 -24.24 26.78
C LEU A 8 71.84 -23.24 27.68
N ARG A 9 71.30 -22.02 27.84
CA ARG A 9 71.21 -21.35 29.15
C ARG A 9 70.11 -20.28 29.19
N ARG A 10 69.22 -20.49 30.17
CA ARG A 10 68.06 -19.70 30.63
C ARG A 10 68.40 -18.25 31.01
N ARG A 11 67.48 -17.30 30.77
CA ARG A 11 66.94 -16.28 31.71
C ARG A 11 65.59 -15.79 31.13
N ALA A 12 64.42 -16.19 31.62
CA ALA A 12 63.72 -15.75 32.83
C ALA A 12 63.21 -14.29 32.79
N ARG A 13 61.88 -14.16 32.85
CA ARG A 13 61.04 -13.05 33.34
C ARG A 13 60.75 -11.87 32.40
N ALA A 14 59.53 -11.85 31.87
CA ALA A 14 58.56 -10.81 32.19
C ALA A 14 57.14 -11.33 31.90
N ALA A 15 56.39 -11.61 32.96
CA ALA A 15 54.95 -11.63 32.91
C ALA A 15 54.48 -10.17 33.03
N ILE A 16 53.71 -9.68 32.07
CA ILE A 16 52.79 -8.57 32.26
C ILE A 16 51.40 -9.06 31.84
N THR A 17 50.51 -8.91 32.79
CA THR A 17 49.11 -9.30 32.83
C THR A 17 48.21 -8.25 32.18
N LEU A 18 46.99 -8.70 31.84
CA LEU A 18 45.69 -7.99 31.89
C LEU A 18 45.26 -7.07 30.72
N ALA A 19 44.32 -7.65 29.96
CA ALA A 19 42.96 -7.16 29.69
C ALA A 19 42.74 -5.74 29.10
N ALA A 20 42.17 -5.70 27.89
CA ALA A 20 40.86 -5.12 27.60
C ALA A 20 40.65 -4.97 26.07
N ALA A 21 39.74 -5.75 25.50
CA ALA A 21 38.97 -5.32 24.34
C ALA A 21 37.53 -5.77 24.58
N ALA A 22 36.92 -5.10 25.55
CA ALA A 22 35.50 -5.18 25.83
C ALA A 22 34.71 -4.66 24.63
N ALA A 23 33.72 -5.44 24.22
CA ALA A 23 32.45 -5.00 23.61
C ALA A 23 32.50 -3.78 22.66
N LEU A 24 32.75 -4.04 21.38
CA LEU A 24 32.28 -3.19 20.27
C LEU A 24 30.91 -3.67 19.74
N VAL A 25 30.08 -4.21 20.62
CA VAL A 25 28.68 -4.56 20.37
C VAL A 25 27.85 -3.55 21.15
N GLY A 26 27.33 -2.50 20.50
CA GLY A 26 26.38 -1.62 21.19
C GLY A 26 26.19 -0.18 20.71
N LEU A 27 26.68 0.20 19.52
CA LEU A 27 26.31 1.48 18.89
C LEU A 27 25.90 1.26 17.44
N LEU A 28 24.97 0.33 17.21
CA LEU A 28 24.13 0.45 16.02
C LEU A 28 23.23 1.66 16.27
N PRO A 29 23.21 2.66 15.36
CA PRO A 29 22.26 3.75 15.48
C PRO A 29 20.85 3.15 15.41
N THR A 30 20.15 3.08 16.54
CA THR A 30 18.70 2.95 16.53
C THR A 30 18.20 4.25 15.95
N SER A 31 17.97 4.30 14.64
CA SER A 31 17.19 5.38 14.04
C SER A 31 15.87 5.40 14.80
N SER A 32 15.65 6.42 15.64
CA SER A 32 14.36 6.59 16.28
C SER A 32 13.33 6.71 15.18
N GLN A 33 12.47 5.70 15.06
CA GLN A 33 11.37 5.76 14.12
C GLN A 33 10.53 6.99 14.49
N ALA A 34 10.28 7.86 13.51
CA ALA A 34 9.45 9.04 13.76
C ALA A 34 8.07 8.59 14.26
N ASN A 35 7.40 9.45 15.02
CA ASN A 35 6.01 9.21 15.41
C ASN A 35 5.08 10.01 14.51
N VAL A 36 3.96 9.40 14.15
CA VAL A 36 2.89 9.98 13.34
C VAL A 36 1.57 9.94 14.09
N ASN A 37 0.66 10.81 13.68
CA ASN A 37 -0.68 10.88 14.24
C ASN A 37 -1.59 9.82 13.60
N ARG A 38 -2.27 9.05 14.44
CA ARG A 38 -3.36 8.14 14.05
C ARG A 38 -4.68 8.87 14.10
N TYR A 39 -5.53 8.64 13.10
CA TYR A 39 -6.88 9.17 13.01
C TYR A 39 -7.89 8.05 12.77
N THR A 40 -9.16 8.32 13.06
CA THR A 40 -10.27 7.47 12.67
C THR A 40 -10.79 7.87 11.29
N VAL A 41 -11.03 6.90 10.42
CA VAL A 41 -11.63 7.11 9.10
C VAL A 41 -13.13 7.35 9.25
N GLN A 42 -13.65 8.38 8.57
CA GLN A 42 -15.06 8.75 8.64
C GLN A 42 -15.90 8.02 7.57
N PRO A 43 -17.17 7.67 7.87
CA PRO A 43 -18.12 7.24 6.86
C PRO A 43 -18.52 8.42 5.96
N ASN A 44 -19.09 8.12 4.80
CA ASN A 44 -19.57 9.13 3.85
C ASN A 44 -18.49 10.16 3.45
N SER A 45 -17.22 9.73 3.38
CA SER A 45 -16.14 10.67 3.04
C SER A 45 -16.41 11.31 1.68
N PRO A 46 -16.18 12.63 1.52
CA PRO A 46 -16.41 13.30 0.26
C PRO A 46 -15.46 12.73 -0.80
N LYS A 47 -15.97 12.52 -2.00
CA LYS A 47 -15.10 12.24 -3.15
C LYS A 47 -14.29 13.50 -3.48
N PRO A 48 -13.04 13.35 -3.93
CA PRO A 48 -12.16 14.50 -4.15
C PRO A 48 -12.59 15.32 -5.36
N THR A 49 -13.18 16.49 -5.11
CA THR A 49 -13.67 17.41 -6.15
C THR A 49 -12.56 17.93 -7.05
N GLY A 50 -11.35 18.14 -6.50
CA GLY A 50 -10.16 18.51 -7.26
C GLY A 50 -9.72 17.47 -8.30
N CYS A 51 -10.30 16.27 -8.26
CA CYS A 51 -10.09 15.21 -9.25
C CYS A 51 -11.34 14.98 -10.11
N ASN A 52 -12.21 15.98 -10.25
CA ASN A 52 -13.48 15.91 -10.99
C ASN A 52 -14.42 14.78 -10.55
N ASN A 53 -14.40 14.45 -9.25
CA ASN A 53 -15.32 13.48 -8.66
C ASN A 53 -16.36 14.20 -7.77
N SER A 54 -17.55 13.61 -7.64
CA SER A 54 -18.65 14.16 -6.85
C SER A 54 -19.41 13.12 -6.04
N GLY A 55 -20.00 13.55 -4.93
CA GLY A 55 -20.75 12.70 -4.00
C GLY A 55 -19.87 12.20 -2.85
N THR A 56 -20.31 11.13 -2.19
CA THR A 56 -19.66 10.56 -1.01
C THR A 56 -19.28 9.10 -1.23
N ILE A 57 -18.49 8.58 -0.31
CA ILE A 57 -18.07 7.18 -0.23
C ILE A 57 -18.66 6.62 1.07
N PRO A 58 -19.86 6.02 1.04
CA PRO A 58 -20.54 5.62 2.28
C PRO A 58 -19.72 4.65 3.15
N ALA A 59 -19.02 3.72 2.51
CA ALA A 59 -18.22 2.68 3.18
C ALA A 59 -17.00 3.21 3.97
N GLY A 60 -16.57 4.45 3.75
CA GLY A 60 -15.34 5.00 4.32
C GLY A 60 -14.71 6.01 3.38
N THR A 61 -13.48 5.76 2.93
CA THR A 61 -12.79 6.60 1.96
C THR A 61 -11.94 5.80 0.98
N TRP A 62 -11.68 6.36 -0.20
CA TRP A 62 -10.80 5.76 -1.19
C TRP A 62 -9.35 5.83 -0.75
N ILE A 63 -8.64 4.73 -0.93
CA ILE A 63 -7.18 4.69 -0.94
C ILE A 63 -6.74 4.77 -2.39
N GLN A 64 -5.85 5.70 -2.69
CA GLN A 64 -5.30 5.95 -4.01
C GLN A 64 -3.78 5.78 -3.99
N ASN A 65 -3.22 5.39 -5.13
CA ASN A 65 -1.78 5.20 -5.27
C ASN A 65 -1.02 6.54 -5.33
N LYS A 66 -1.68 7.61 -5.77
CA LYS A 66 -1.22 9.01 -5.76
C LYS A 66 -2.42 9.95 -5.60
N VAL A 67 -2.17 11.24 -5.40
CA VAL A 67 -3.23 12.27 -5.44
C VAL A 67 -3.94 12.22 -6.79
N CYS A 68 -5.28 12.15 -6.78
CA CYS A 68 -6.11 11.93 -7.97
C CYS A 68 -5.74 10.67 -8.79
N GLY A 69 -5.14 9.67 -8.13
CA GLY A 69 -4.62 8.47 -8.77
C GLY A 69 -5.65 7.38 -8.98
N TYR A 70 -5.15 6.18 -9.24
CA TYR A 70 -5.95 4.98 -9.31
C TYR A 70 -6.42 4.58 -7.91
N TRP A 71 -7.69 4.19 -7.81
CA TRP A 71 -8.24 3.55 -6.62
C TRP A 71 -7.57 2.17 -6.42
N VAL A 72 -7.10 1.91 -5.20
CA VAL A 72 -6.43 0.64 -4.83
C VAL A 72 -7.07 -0.04 -3.62
N GLY A 73 -8.15 0.51 -3.11
CA GLY A 73 -8.89 -0.04 -1.98
C GLY A 73 -9.68 1.03 -1.23
N THR A 74 -10.36 0.61 -0.19
CA THR A 74 -11.12 1.50 0.69
C THR A 74 -10.60 1.37 2.11
N ALA A 75 -10.28 2.48 2.75
CA ALA A 75 -10.12 2.52 4.19
C ALA A 75 -11.54 2.60 4.78
N MET A 76 -11.93 1.56 5.52
CA MET A 76 -13.30 1.39 5.98
C MET A 76 -13.62 2.39 7.09
N ALA A 77 -14.86 2.88 7.15
CA ALA A 77 -15.30 3.74 8.23
C ALA A 77 -15.01 3.11 9.61
N SER A 78 -14.65 3.95 10.58
CA SER A 78 -14.21 3.55 11.93
C SER A 78 -12.87 2.81 12.00
N SER A 79 -12.23 2.51 10.87
CA SER A 79 -10.85 1.99 10.86
C SER A 79 -9.85 3.09 11.22
N SER A 80 -8.60 2.70 11.48
CA SER A 80 -7.53 3.65 11.78
C SER A 80 -6.74 4.02 10.51
N PHE A 81 -6.20 5.22 10.49
CA PHE A 81 -5.26 5.67 9.47
C PHE A 81 -4.12 6.48 10.10
N ASP A 82 -2.88 6.06 9.85
CA ASP A 82 -1.67 6.71 10.39
C ASP A 82 -1.11 7.68 9.35
N VAL A 83 -1.11 8.98 9.62
CA VAL A 83 -0.74 10.02 8.64
C VAL A 83 0.77 10.29 8.65
N HIS A 84 1.45 9.85 7.59
CA HIS A 84 2.87 10.13 7.31
C HIS A 84 3.06 11.57 6.81
N GLN A 85 2.25 11.99 5.86
CA GLN A 85 2.37 13.30 5.22
C GLN A 85 1.00 13.82 4.78
N THR A 86 0.84 15.15 4.81
CA THR A 86 -0.28 15.84 4.17
C THR A 86 0.23 16.64 2.96
N ALA A 87 -0.38 16.47 1.79
CA ALA A 87 -0.08 17.25 0.60
C ALA A 87 -0.76 18.63 0.64
N ALA A 88 -0.30 19.56 -0.19
CA ALA A 88 -0.91 20.89 -0.32
C ALA A 88 -2.39 20.85 -0.76
N SER A 89 -2.81 19.77 -1.43
CA SER A 89 -4.21 19.50 -1.79
C SER A 89 -5.05 18.93 -0.63
N ASN A 90 -4.51 18.90 0.60
CA ASN A 90 -5.09 18.29 1.81
C ASN A 90 -5.32 16.77 1.71
N TYR A 91 -4.70 16.11 0.75
CA TYR A 91 -4.62 14.65 0.73
C TYR A 91 -3.67 14.16 1.82
N HIS A 92 -3.98 13.03 2.43
CA HIS A 92 -3.13 12.43 3.46
C HIS A 92 -2.51 11.13 2.95
N TYR A 93 -1.18 11.08 2.90
CA TYR A 93 -0.44 9.86 2.70
C TYR A 93 -0.18 9.19 4.04
N GLY A 94 -0.36 7.88 4.10
CA GLY A 94 -0.27 7.15 5.35
C GLY A 94 -0.67 5.70 5.24
N ARG A 95 -0.78 5.03 6.39
CA ARG A 95 -1.14 3.61 6.48
C ARG A 95 -2.61 3.47 6.84
N SER A 96 -3.36 2.76 6.00
CA SER A 96 -4.68 2.25 6.38
C SER A 96 -4.54 1.02 7.27
N LEU A 97 -5.30 0.98 8.36
CA LEU A 97 -5.32 -0.09 9.35
C LEU A 97 -6.76 -0.57 9.52
N GLY A 98 -7.12 -1.64 8.81
CA GLY A 98 -8.43 -2.27 8.87
C GLY A 98 -8.39 -3.63 8.19
N GLY A 99 -9.38 -3.93 7.34
CA GLY A 99 -9.38 -5.14 6.51
C GLY A 99 -8.16 -5.19 5.56
N ASN A 100 -7.70 -4.02 5.10
CA ASN A 100 -6.41 -3.83 4.43
C ASN A 100 -5.35 -3.26 5.40
N ASN A 101 -4.07 -3.43 5.04
CA ASN A 101 -2.93 -2.90 5.80
C ASN A 101 -1.85 -2.33 4.86
N ILE A 102 -2.19 -1.24 4.17
CA ILE A 102 -1.41 -0.71 3.06
C ILE A 102 -1.14 0.78 3.22
N CYS A 103 0.02 1.23 2.73
CA CYS A 103 0.33 2.64 2.56
C CYS A 103 -0.33 3.18 1.28
N GLY A 104 -0.94 4.36 1.36
CA GLY A 104 -1.58 5.01 0.23
C GLY A 104 -2.08 6.42 0.57
N TRP A 105 -2.73 7.06 -0.39
CA TRP A 105 -3.30 8.39 -0.26
C TRP A 105 -4.79 8.34 -0.03
N ILE A 106 -5.29 9.08 0.96
CA ILE A 106 -6.73 9.28 1.16
C ILE A 106 -7.13 10.74 0.89
N PRO A 107 -8.34 10.98 0.32
CA PRO A 107 -8.88 12.31 0.06
C PRO A 107 -8.99 13.23 1.28
N PRO A 108 -9.10 14.56 1.06
CA PRO A 108 -9.43 15.52 2.11
C PRO A 108 -10.79 15.20 2.75
N GLY A 109 -10.91 15.50 4.05
CA GLY A 109 -12.15 15.30 4.80
C GLY A 109 -12.49 13.84 5.13
N ALA A 110 -11.55 12.92 4.89
CA ALA A 110 -11.75 11.50 5.19
C ALA A 110 -11.45 11.11 6.65
N LEU A 111 -10.78 11.98 7.40
CA LEU A 111 -10.30 11.71 8.75
C LEU A 111 -11.10 12.48 9.80
N GLY A 112 -11.18 11.91 10.99
CA GLY A 112 -11.63 12.61 12.20
C GLY A 112 -10.87 13.91 12.44
N SER A 113 -11.53 14.88 13.09
CA SER A 113 -10.96 16.20 13.36
C SER A 113 -9.77 16.18 14.33
N SER A 114 -9.61 15.12 15.11
CA SER A 114 -8.56 14.99 16.11
C SER A 114 -7.86 13.63 16.01
N PRO A 115 -6.54 13.57 16.27
CA PRO A 115 -5.84 12.30 16.34
C PRO A 115 -6.29 11.50 17.57
N THR A 116 -6.31 10.18 17.43
CA THR A 116 -6.67 9.22 18.49
C THR A 116 -5.46 8.62 19.18
N ALA A 117 -4.28 8.69 18.55
CA ALA A 117 -3.01 8.25 19.13
C ALA A 117 -1.80 8.87 18.40
N SER A 118 -0.63 8.77 19.02
CA SER A 118 0.68 8.94 18.40
C SER A 118 1.35 7.56 18.30
N VAL A 119 1.79 7.17 17.11
CA VAL A 119 2.30 5.82 16.82
C VAL A 119 3.56 5.88 15.96
N ALA A 120 4.35 4.80 15.98
CA ALA A 120 5.55 4.73 15.15
C ALA A 120 5.21 4.76 13.64
N GLU A 121 5.96 5.55 12.88
CA GLU A 121 5.80 5.77 11.45
C GLU A 121 6.08 4.48 10.66
N SER A 122 5.11 4.04 9.87
CA SER A 122 5.15 2.74 9.18
C SER A 122 5.04 2.84 7.66
N CYS A 123 4.94 4.06 7.13
CA CYS A 123 5.07 4.35 5.71
C CYS A 123 6.35 5.16 5.49
N SER A 124 6.86 5.16 4.26
CA SER A 124 8.05 5.91 3.90
C SER A 124 7.83 6.66 2.59
N ASP A 125 8.67 7.66 2.35
CA ASP A 125 8.72 8.35 1.05
C ASP A 125 9.13 7.40 -0.08
N ALA A 126 10.04 6.44 0.18
CA ALA A 126 10.38 5.43 -0.81
C ALA A 126 9.17 4.56 -1.21
N THR A 127 8.34 4.16 -0.25
CA THR A 127 7.08 3.47 -0.55
C THR A 127 6.14 4.36 -1.34
N LYS A 128 6.01 5.65 -0.96
CA LYS A 128 5.15 6.64 -1.61
C LYS A 128 5.52 6.81 -3.09
N ASP A 129 6.81 6.96 -3.37
CA ASP A 129 7.34 7.13 -4.71
C ASP A 129 7.14 5.85 -5.53
N ASN A 130 7.40 4.68 -4.94
CA ASN A 130 7.19 3.40 -5.61
C ASN A 130 5.72 3.17 -6.02
N ILE A 131 4.76 3.42 -5.12
CA ILE A 131 3.34 3.17 -5.40
C ILE A 131 2.73 4.21 -6.33
N SER A 132 3.38 5.36 -6.53
CA SER A 132 2.89 6.41 -7.43
C SER A 132 2.79 5.92 -8.88
N HIS A 133 3.60 4.94 -9.27
CA HIS A 133 3.56 4.33 -10.60
C HIS A 133 2.45 3.29 -10.71
N ARG A 134 1.58 3.44 -11.71
CA ARG A 134 0.46 2.52 -11.94
C ARG A 134 0.85 1.04 -12.04
N ARG A 135 2.03 0.73 -12.60
CA ARG A 135 2.50 -0.66 -12.72
C ARG A 135 2.89 -1.32 -11.41
N THR A 136 3.10 -0.55 -10.35
CA THR A 136 3.36 -1.09 -9.01
C THR A 136 2.11 -1.73 -8.43
N ILE A 137 0.94 -1.16 -8.71
CA ILE A 137 -0.32 -1.63 -8.16
C ILE A 137 -0.95 -2.71 -9.05
N GLY A 138 -0.87 -2.61 -10.37
CA GLY A 138 -1.53 -3.56 -11.26
C GLY A 138 -0.93 -3.66 -12.66
N TYR A 139 -1.64 -4.38 -13.50
CA TYR A 139 -1.36 -4.60 -14.92
C TYR A 139 -2.67 -4.55 -15.74
N ASN A 140 -2.55 -4.56 -17.07
CA ASN A 140 -3.69 -4.51 -18.01
C ASN A 140 -4.63 -3.31 -17.76
N PHE A 141 -4.10 -2.09 -17.73
CA PHE A 141 -4.93 -0.89 -17.56
C PHE A 141 -5.82 -0.63 -18.77
N ASN A 142 -7.08 -0.27 -18.59
CA ASN A 142 -7.98 0.09 -19.70
C ASN A 142 -8.11 1.59 -19.96
N ALA A 143 -7.22 2.36 -19.37
CA ALA A 143 -7.08 3.79 -19.58
C ALA A 143 -5.60 4.14 -19.71
N ALA A 144 -5.32 5.15 -20.54
CA ALA A 144 -3.99 5.73 -20.64
C ALA A 144 -3.52 6.25 -19.28
N ALA A 145 -2.19 6.33 -19.12
CA ALA A 145 -1.58 6.97 -17.97
C ALA A 145 -2.15 8.40 -17.79
N HIS A 146 -2.40 8.79 -16.54
CA HIS A 146 -2.96 10.10 -16.16
C HIS A 146 -4.37 10.42 -16.70
N ALA A 147 -5.06 9.47 -17.35
CA ALA A 147 -6.43 9.66 -17.79
C ALA A 147 -7.46 9.33 -16.69
N ALA A 148 -8.23 10.34 -16.29
CA ALA A 148 -9.34 10.23 -15.34
C ALA A 148 -10.63 9.76 -16.02
N THR A 149 -10.64 8.53 -16.54
CA THR A 149 -11.81 7.89 -17.18
C THR A 149 -12.13 6.55 -16.54
N ASP A 150 -13.38 6.14 -16.54
CA ASP A 150 -13.76 4.80 -16.09
C ASP A 150 -13.44 3.71 -17.13
N GLY A 151 -12.97 4.10 -18.32
CA GLY A 151 -12.55 3.17 -19.37
C GLY A 151 -13.72 2.53 -20.11
N THR A 152 -13.60 1.25 -20.44
CA THR A 152 -14.59 0.47 -21.19
C THR A 152 -15.45 -0.39 -20.27
N ALA A 153 -16.75 -0.46 -20.57
CA ALA A 153 -17.68 -1.36 -19.91
C ALA A 153 -17.39 -2.83 -20.22
N ILE A 154 -17.56 -3.70 -19.23
CA ILE A 154 -17.52 -5.17 -19.37
C ILE A 154 -18.76 -5.80 -18.73
N THR A 155 -19.00 -7.07 -19.07
CA THR A 155 -20.06 -7.85 -18.44
C THR A 155 -19.49 -8.77 -17.37
N VAL A 156 -20.14 -8.81 -16.21
CA VAL A 156 -19.81 -9.69 -15.09
C VAL A 156 -21.03 -10.47 -14.62
N ASN A 157 -20.80 -11.61 -13.95
CA ASN A 157 -21.86 -12.37 -13.30
C ASN A 157 -22.33 -11.66 -12.02
N PRO A 158 -23.59 -11.18 -11.94
CA PRO A 158 -24.10 -10.49 -10.75
C PRO A 158 -24.20 -11.41 -9.52
N ALA A 159 -24.19 -12.74 -9.68
CA ALA A 159 -24.14 -13.66 -8.55
C ALA A 159 -22.78 -13.67 -7.82
N CYS A 160 -21.74 -13.07 -8.41
CA CYS A 160 -20.46 -12.91 -7.73
C CYS A 160 -20.53 -11.92 -6.57
N THR A 161 -19.68 -12.14 -5.57
CA THR A 161 -19.46 -11.19 -4.48
C THR A 161 -18.39 -10.16 -4.88
N ALA A 162 -18.71 -8.89 -4.69
CA ALA A 162 -17.81 -7.75 -4.80
C ALA A 162 -17.15 -7.44 -3.45
N TYR A 163 -15.97 -6.83 -3.50
CA TYR A 163 -15.14 -6.56 -2.34
C TYR A 163 -14.53 -5.16 -2.42
N TYR A 164 -14.38 -4.48 -1.29
CA TYR A 164 -13.73 -3.18 -1.26
C TYR A 164 -12.21 -3.26 -1.23
N ASN A 165 -11.64 -4.42 -0.90
CA ASN A 165 -10.20 -4.56 -0.70
C ASN A 165 -9.62 -5.85 -1.27
N TYR A 166 -8.35 -5.77 -1.67
CA TYR A 166 -7.55 -6.88 -2.19
C TYR A 166 -6.15 -6.90 -1.56
N TYR A 167 -5.38 -5.81 -1.69
CA TYR A 167 -4.00 -5.77 -1.20
C TYR A 167 -3.93 -5.86 0.33
N THR A 168 -2.96 -6.63 0.81
CA THR A 168 -2.71 -6.84 2.24
C THR A 168 -1.47 -6.13 2.73
N THR A 169 -0.54 -5.82 1.82
CA THR A 169 0.75 -5.20 2.13
C THR A 169 1.04 -4.01 1.22
N SER A 170 1.96 -3.14 1.66
CA SER A 170 2.38 -1.95 0.90
C SER A 170 3.34 -2.27 -0.25
N ALA A 171 3.66 -3.55 -0.48
CA ALA A 171 4.40 -4.00 -1.66
C ALA A 171 3.51 -4.07 -2.91
N TYR A 172 2.18 -4.15 -2.74
CA TYR A 172 1.20 -4.27 -3.83
C TYR A 172 1.44 -5.43 -4.79
N SER A 173 2.22 -6.43 -4.37
CA SER A 173 2.58 -7.61 -5.16
C SER A 173 1.58 -8.75 -5.05
N ASP A 174 0.70 -8.72 -4.05
CA ASP A 174 -0.26 -9.78 -3.76
C ASP A 174 -1.44 -9.27 -2.93
N GLY A 175 -2.42 -10.15 -2.73
CA GLY A 175 -3.60 -9.83 -1.94
C GLY A 175 -4.64 -10.94 -1.93
N SER A 176 -5.72 -10.70 -1.21
CA SER A 176 -6.94 -11.50 -1.30
C SER A 176 -8.18 -10.64 -1.05
N LEU A 177 -9.25 -10.99 -1.75
CA LEU A 177 -10.54 -10.32 -1.69
C LEU A 177 -11.10 -10.31 -0.26
N ARG A 178 -11.52 -9.12 0.20
CA ARG A 178 -12.02 -8.89 1.56
C ARG A 178 -12.85 -7.62 1.65
N ASP A 179 -13.55 -7.45 2.77
CA ASP A 179 -14.50 -6.36 3.01
C ASP A 179 -15.62 -6.38 1.96
N VAL A 180 -16.60 -7.29 2.16
CA VAL A 180 -17.69 -7.53 1.21
C VAL A 180 -18.46 -6.24 0.92
N ALA A 181 -18.65 -5.96 -0.36
CA ALA A 181 -19.36 -4.80 -0.87
C ALA A 181 -20.78 -5.13 -1.38
N GLY A 182 -21.12 -6.42 -1.50
CA GLY A 182 -22.39 -6.91 -2.02
C GLY A 182 -22.24 -7.57 -3.38
N ASN A 183 -23.30 -7.55 -4.19
CA ASN A 183 -23.32 -8.11 -5.54
C ASN A 183 -23.23 -6.97 -6.57
N PRO A 184 -22.35 -7.06 -7.59
CA PRO A 184 -22.25 -6.03 -8.61
C PRO A 184 -23.46 -6.07 -9.56
N GLY A 185 -23.67 -4.99 -10.30
CA GLY A 185 -24.49 -5.02 -11.50
C GLY A 185 -23.89 -5.91 -12.59
N SER A 186 -24.70 -6.26 -13.59
CA SER A 186 -24.23 -7.09 -14.71
C SER A 186 -23.23 -6.37 -15.62
N THR A 187 -23.22 -5.04 -15.63
CA THR A 187 -22.30 -4.21 -16.40
C THR A 187 -21.51 -3.30 -15.46
N VAL A 188 -20.19 -3.34 -15.57
CA VAL A 188 -19.26 -2.55 -14.75
C VAL A 188 -18.18 -1.94 -15.62
N MET A 189 -17.57 -0.86 -15.17
CA MET A 189 -16.49 -0.19 -15.90
C MET A 189 -15.15 -0.74 -15.43
N TYR A 190 -14.43 -1.47 -16.30
CA TYR A 190 -13.14 -2.05 -15.92
C TYR A 190 -12.07 -0.96 -15.72
N ARG A 191 -11.00 -1.21 -14.96
CA ARG A 191 -9.90 -0.24 -14.81
C ARG A 191 -8.52 -0.89 -14.94
N PHE A 192 -8.25 -1.93 -14.15
CA PHE A 192 -7.01 -2.69 -14.22
C PHE A 192 -7.14 -4.04 -13.52
N THR A 193 -6.11 -4.87 -13.65
CA THR A 193 -5.96 -6.15 -12.96
C THR A 193 -4.85 -6.04 -11.91
N THR A 194 -5.02 -6.60 -10.72
CA THR A 194 -4.05 -6.50 -9.62
C THR A 194 -2.81 -7.39 -9.85
N ASN A 195 -1.65 -7.01 -9.31
CA ASN A 195 -0.34 -7.66 -9.58
C ASN A 195 -0.08 -9.04 -8.93
N GLY A 196 -1.08 -9.72 -8.36
CA GLY A 196 -0.90 -10.97 -7.61
C GLY A 196 -0.99 -12.26 -8.44
N SER A 197 -0.56 -13.37 -7.83
CA SER A 197 -0.70 -14.73 -8.38
C SER A 197 -2.17 -15.16 -8.57
N ASN A 198 -3.07 -14.62 -7.74
CA ASN A 198 -4.52 -14.72 -7.87
C ASN A 198 -5.10 -13.32 -8.13
N PRO A 199 -5.00 -12.81 -9.37
CA PRO A 199 -5.33 -11.43 -9.67
C PRO A 199 -6.83 -11.18 -9.58
N ALA A 200 -7.21 -10.08 -8.95
CA ALA A 200 -8.55 -9.51 -9.01
C ALA A 200 -8.62 -8.48 -10.13
N ILE A 201 -9.83 -8.15 -10.57
CA ILE A 201 -10.08 -7.01 -11.43
C ILE A 201 -10.59 -5.85 -10.60
N VAL A 202 -10.18 -4.64 -10.95
CA VAL A 202 -10.70 -3.39 -10.39
C VAL A 202 -11.71 -2.83 -11.36
N VAL A 203 -12.92 -2.59 -10.87
CA VAL A 203 -14.03 -2.08 -11.67
C VAL A 203 -14.80 -1.01 -10.91
N ARG A 204 -15.50 -0.12 -11.64
CA ARG A 204 -16.52 0.76 -11.09
C ARG A 204 -17.91 0.22 -11.39
N ASP A 205 -18.63 -0.12 -10.34
CA ASP A 205 -20.06 -0.34 -10.38
C ASP A 205 -20.80 1.00 -10.19
N SER A 206 -21.96 1.15 -10.84
CA SER A 206 -22.73 2.41 -10.80
C SER A 206 -23.41 2.68 -9.45
N ALA A 207 -23.78 1.64 -8.72
CA ALA A 207 -24.45 1.72 -7.41
C ALA A 207 -23.45 1.64 -6.26
N ILE A 208 -22.49 0.71 -6.33
CA ILE A 208 -21.52 0.45 -5.25
C ILE A 208 -20.31 1.38 -5.35
N GLY A 209 -19.88 1.74 -6.57
CA GLY A 209 -18.64 2.46 -6.82
C GLY A 209 -17.47 1.54 -7.14
N TRP A 210 -16.25 1.94 -6.76
CA TRP A 210 -15.04 1.15 -7.02
C TRP A 210 -14.97 -0.10 -6.14
N ILE A 211 -14.75 -1.25 -6.78
CA ILE A 211 -14.72 -2.56 -6.16
C ILE A 211 -13.68 -3.47 -6.82
N PHE A 212 -13.30 -4.51 -6.09
CA PHE A 212 -12.60 -5.68 -6.61
C PHE A 212 -13.59 -6.81 -6.90
N LEU A 213 -13.36 -7.53 -7.99
CA LEU A 213 -14.02 -8.79 -8.31
C LEU A 213 -12.97 -9.86 -8.62
N SER A 214 -13.33 -11.13 -8.38
CA SER A 214 -12.55 -12.23 -8.95
C SER A 214 -12.57 -12.12 -10.47
N ARG A 215 -11.43 -12.38 -11.11
CA ARG A 215 -11.36 -12.42 -12.58
C ARG A 215 -12.32 -13.44 -13.18
N SER A 216 -12.62 -14.52 -12.47
CA SER A 216 -13.59 -15.55 -12.89
C SER A 216 -15.04 -15.04 -12.98
N CYS A 217 -15.32 -13.85 -12.44
CA CYS A 217 -16.64 -13.23 -12.53
C CYS A 217 -16.89 -12.52 -13.85
N VAL A 218 -15.86 -12.26 -14.66
CA VAL A 218 -16.04 -11.64 -15.97
C VAL A 218 -16.61 -12.67 -16.93
N THR A 219 -17.78 -12.36 -17.47
CA THR A 219 -18.44 -13.19 -18.48
C THR A 219 -18.08 -12.73 -19.88
N ASP A 220 -17.70 -11.46 -20.06
CA ASP A 220 -17.34 -10.89 -21.35
C ASP A 220 -16.34 -9.71 -21.21
N TRP A 221 -15.23 -9.79 -21.96
CA TRP A 221 -14.16 -8.78 -22.05
C TRP A 221 -14.31 -7.83 -23.26
N ASN A 222 -15.42 -7.89 -23.98
CA ASN A 222 -15.60 -7.24 -25.29
C ASN A 222 -15.16 -5.76 -25.33
N GLY A 223 -14.35 -5.43 -26.34
CA GLY A 223 -13.99 -4.05 -26.68
C GLY A 223 -12.91 -3.41 -25.81
N ILE A 224 -12.24 -4.14 -24.91
CA ILE A 224 -11.18 -3.55 -24.09
C ILE A 224 -9.91 -3.30 -24.90
N THR A 225 -9.42 -2.07 -24.80
CA THR A 225 -8.05 -1.70 -25.18
C THR A 225 -7.21 -1.60 -23.92
N PHE A 226 -6.12 -2.36 -23.87
CA PHE A 226 -5.16 -2.29 -22.78
C PHE A 226 -4.03 -1.31 -23.10
N TYR A 227 -3.71 -0.48 -22.12
CA TYR A 227 -2.63 0.49 -22.17
C TYR A 227 -1.44 -0.04 -21.37
N ASN A 228 -0.24 0.10 -21.94
CA ASN A 228 1.01 -0.41 -21.40
C ASN A 228 2.03 0.71 -21.09
N ASP A 229 1.60 1.97 -21.10
CA ASP A 229 2.42 3.10 -20.66
C ASP A 229 2.87 2.93 -19.20
N ASN A 230 4.02 3.51 -18.87
CA ASN A 230 4.38 3.78 -17.49
C ASN A 230 3.85 5.15 -17.08
N ASP A 231 3.59 5.31 -15.79
CA ASP A 231 3.26 6.60 -15.20
C ASP A 231 4.52 7.43 -14.96
#